data_AF-A0A1Q7TGD8-F1
#
_entry.id   AF-A0A1Q7TGD8-F1
#
_cell.length_a   1.000
_cell.length_b   1.000
_cell.length_c   1.000
_cell.angle_alpha   90.00
_cell.angle_beta   90.00
_cell.angle_gamma   90.00
#
_symmetry.space_group_name_H-M   'P 1'
#
loop_
_entity.id
_entity.type
_entity.pdbx_description
1 polymer ?
#
loop_
_entity_poly.entity_id
_entity_poly.type
_entity_poly.pdbx_seq_one_letter_code
_entity_poly.pdbx_strand_id
1 'polypeptide(L)'
;MLQMGTVFVSAREEPPRHAERYPWKKEIVTTVFWIGEQPSGNNPVPNRSSSWDKNWTRNYGGFDNPDRAHRVGYIPANFVPKQNPFYCALPYNDKASTGHRSEASQVVPWFKEAYQGPAVSTCKGRWVAIRKGDRVAYAQWEDAGPFRTDHWQYVFGNERPKPNLNKGAGLDVSPAVRDFLGLGDTDVTDWCFVDFEKVPHGPWAQYGDNNTFVIIQRQGGSPTVRSHSAADSVR
;
A
#
# COMPACT_ATOMS: atom_id res chain seq x y z
N MET A 1 57.43 -3.83 -41.30
CA MET A 1 56.78 -4.82 -40.41
C MET A 1 56.59 -4.15 -39.06
N LEU A 2 55.41 -3.63 -38.77
CA LEU A 2 54.96 -3.22 -37.43
C LEU A 2 53.43 -3.12 -37.49
N GLN A 3 52.78 -3.96 -36.71
CA GLN A 3 51.35 -4.25 -36.78
C GLN A 3 50.61 -3.40 -35.74
N MET A 4 49.61 -2.63 -36.21
CA MET A 4 48.68 -1.87 -35.38
C MET A 4 47.78 -2.85 -34.63
N GLY A 5 47.88 -2.88 -33.30
CA GLY A 5 46.97 -3.62 -32.42
C GLY A 5 45.87 -2.69 -31.90
N THR A 6 44.69 -2.77 -32.49
CA THR A 6 43.48 -2.12 -31.95
C THR A 6 42.97 -2.95 -30.78
N VAL A 7 42.99 -2.38 -29.58
CA VAL A 7 42.40 -2.99 -28.38
C VAL A 7 40.91 -2.65 -28.38
N PHE A 8 40.06 -3.63 -28.70
CA PHE A 8 38.63 -3.52 -28.48
C PHE A 8 38.35 -3.72 -26.99
N VAL A 9 38.12 -2.62 -26.26
CA VAL A 9 37.52 -2.69 -24.93
C VAL A 9 36.03 -2.96 -25.12
N SER A 10 35.62 -4.21 -24.94
CA SER A 10 34.21 -4.56 -24.84
C SER A 10 33.65 -3.89 -23.59
N ALA A 11 32.86 -2.84 -23.79
CA ALA A 11 31.99 -2.31 -22.75
C ALA A 11 31.06 -3.45 -22.33
N ARG A 12 31.26 -3.97 -21.11
CA ARG A 12 30.25 -4.79 -20.45
C ARG A 12 29.07 -3.86 -20.21
N GLU A 13 28.10 -3.91 -21.11
CA GLU A 13 26.78 -3.37 -20.88
C GLU A 13 26.24 -4.11 -19.64
N GLU A 14 26.23 -3.44 -18.48
CA GLU A 14 25.41 -3.93 -17.37
C GLU A 14 23.99 -4.05 -17.91
N PRO A 15 23.32 -5.21 -17.77
CA PRO A 15 21.92 -5.31 -18.14
C PRO A 15 21.18 -4.19 -17.39
N PRO A 16 20.22 -3.51 -18.03
CA PRO A 16 19.49 -2.43 -17.38
C PRO A 16 18.94 -3.02 -16.08
N ARG A 17 19.43 -2.51 -14.94
CA ARG A 17 18.79 -2.77 -13.65
C ARG A 17 17.34 -2.39 -13.89
N HIS A 18 16.45 -3.37 -13.98
CA HIS A 18 15.04 -3.11 -14.14
C HIS A 18 14.68 -2.23 -12.95
N ALA A 19 14.57 -0.91 -13.18
CA ALA A 19 14.15 0.01 -12.16
C ALA A 19 12.79 -0.53 -11.70
N GLU A 20 12.69 -0.89 -10.42
CA GLU A 20 11.42 -1.34 -9.87
C GLU A 20 10.37 -0.28 -10.24
N ARG A 21 9.25 -0.71 -10.85
CA ARG A 21 8.17 0.19 -11.33
C ARG A 21 7.79 1.23 -10.27
N TYR A 22 7.89 0.85 -9.00
CA TYR A 22 7.70 1.72 -7.85
C TYR A 22 8.91 1.63 -6.92
N PRO A 23 9.74 2.68 -6.80
CA PRO A 23 10.92 2.65 -5.94
C PRO A 23 10.54 2.67 -4.45
N TRP A 24 11.37 2.02 -3.62
CA TRP A 24 11.24 2.08 -2.16
C TRP A 24 11.45 3.49 -1.59
N LYS A 25 10.46 3.95 -0.82
CA LYS A 25 10.56 5.06 0.12
C LYS A 25 11.20 4.54 1.39
N LYS A 26 12.45 4.94 1.67
CA LYS A 26 13.23 4.40 2.78
C LYS A 26 13.11 5.23 4.05
N GLU A 27 13.27 4.61 5.21
CA GLU A 27 13.39 5.31 6.49
C GLU A 27 12.26 6.32 6.75
N ILE A 28 11.02 5.89 6.53
CA ILE A 28 9.82 6.70 6.70
C ILE A 28 9.30 6.52 8.11
N VAL A 29 9.13 7.64 8.83
CA VAL A 29 8.43 7.63 10.12
C VAL A 29 7.02 7.09 9.90
N THR A 30 6.71 6.03 10.62
CA THR A 30 5.52 5.20 10.48
C THR A 30 4.78 5.17 11.81
N THR A 31 3.51 5.53 11.77
CA THR A 31 2.63 5.56 12.95
C THR A 31 1.50 4.55 12.82
N VAL A 32 0.84 4.27 13.93
CA VAL A 32 -0.27 3.31 13.99
C VAL A 32 -1.57 4.07 14.08
N PHE A 33 -2.53 3.70 13.23
CA PHE A 33 -3.90 4.19 13.26
C PHE A 33 -4.86 3.02 13.11
N TRP A 34 -6.12 3.22 13.50
CA TRP A 34 -7.09 2.14 13.42
C TRP A 34 -8.51 2.61 13.12
N ILE A 35 -9.28 1.72 12.49
CA ILE A 35 -10.67 1.95 12.12
C ILE A 35 -11.54 2.07 13.38
N GLY A 36 -12.35 3.13 13.43
CA GLY A 36 -13.25 3.43 14.53
C GLY A 36 -12.60 4.15 15.71
N GLU A 37 -11.36 4.63 15.57
CA GLU A 37 -10.73 5.52 16.54
C GLU A 37 -11.65 6.70 16.90
N GLN A 38 -11.80 6.96 18.20
CA GLN A 38 -12.56 8.10 18.69
C GLN A 38 -11.71 9.36 18.62
N PRO A 39 -12.32 10.56 18.48
CA PRO A 39 -11.56 11.79 18.56
C PRO A 39 -10.89 11.88 19.94
N SER A 40 -9.64 12.34 19.98
CA SER A 40 -8.92 12.66 21.21
C SER A 40 -8.39 14.10 21.13
N GLY A 41 -7.92 14.65 22.24
CA GLY A 41 -7.36 16.02 22.27
C GLY A 41 -6.19 16.22 21.27
N ASN A 42 -5.49 15.15 20.92
CA ASN A 42 -4.37 15.16 19.96
C ASN A 42 -4.75 14.66 18.56
N ASN A 43 -5.94 14.05 18.39
CA ASN A 43 -6.47 13.61 17.11
C ASN A 43 -7.96 14.03 16.97
N PRO A 44 -8.24 15.23 16.45
CA PRO A 44 -9.61 15.73 16.38
C PRO A 44 -10.47 15.03 15.32
N VAL A 45 -9.87 14.26 14.40
CA VAL A 45 -10.58 13.56 13.33
C VAL A 45 -10.72 12.07 13.68
N PRO A 46 -11.94 11.56 13.96
CA PRO A 46 -12.13 10.15 14.23
C PRO A 46 -12.01 9.32 12.96
N ASN A 47 -11.37 8.15 13.04
CA ASN A 47 -11.28 7.20 11.92
C ASN A 47 -12.57 6.36 11.76
N ARG A 48 -13.74 6.98 11.98
CA ARG A 48 -15.05 6.36 11.73
C ARG A 48 -15.39 6.26 10.25
N SER A 49 -14.80 7.18 9.49
CA SER A 49 -14.80 7.24 8.03
C SER A 49 -13.36 7.33 7.54
N SER A 50 -13.08 6.79 6.37
CA SER A 50 -11.86 7.09 5.62
C SER A 50 -12.14 8.14 4.55
N SER A 51 -11.08 8.55 3.86
CA SER A 51 -11.09 9.39 2.66
C SER A 51 -11.97 8.87 1.53
N TRP A 52 -12.27 7.56 1.53
CA TRP A 52 -13.06 6.92 0.48
C TRP A 52 -14.23 6.07 0.99
N ASP A 53 -14.37 5.89 2.31
CA ASP A 53 -15.47 5.16 2.93
C ASP A 53 -16.10 5.95 4.08
N LYS A 54 -17.28 6.52 3.84
CA LYS A 54 -18.03 7.28 4.86
C LYS A 54 -18.56 6.42 6.01
N ASN A 55 -18.64 5.10 5.81
CA ASN A 55 -19.18 4.14 6.77
C ASN A 55 -18.09 3.14 7.20
N TRP A 56 -16.83 3.57 7.25
CA TRP A 56 -15.68 2.68 7.33
C TRP A 56 -15.72 1.69 8.49
N THR A 57 -16.03 2.15 9.71
CA THR A 57 -16.18 1.24 10.87
C THR A 57 -17.27 0.19 10.65
N ARG A 58 -18.41 0.57 10.08
CA ARG A 58 -19.50 -0.35 9.80
C ARG A 58 -19.13 -1.36 8.71
N ASN A 59 -18.46 -0.89 7.66
CA ASN A 59 -18.05 -1.72 6.53
C ASN A 59 -16.89 -2.65 6.89
N TYR A 60 -16.00 -2.25 7.79
CA TYR A 60 -14.98 -3.12 8.39
C TYR A 60 -15.61 -4.19 9.30
N GLY A 61 -16.73 -3.87 9.95
CA GLY A 61 -17.49 -4.79 10.81
C GLY A 61 -17.43 -4.43 12.29
N GLY A 62 -16.67 -3.40 12.68
CA GLY A 62 -16.56 -2.96 14.06
C GLY A 62 -15.33 -2.09 14.32
N PHE A 63 -15.04 -1.87 15.60
CA PHE A 63 -13.85 -1.16 16.07
C PHE A 63 -12.61 -2.06 15.94
N ASP A 64 -11.61 -1.63 15.18
CA ASP A 64 -10.35 -2.38 15.04
C ASP A 64 -9.44 -2.14 16.25
N ASN A 65 -9.71 -2.85 17.35
CA ASN A 65 -9.07 -2.59 18.63
C ASN A 65 -7.53 -2.71 18.53
N PRO A 66 -6.77 -1.63 18.78
CA PRO A 66 -5.31 -1.66 18.65
C PRO A 66 -4.62 -2.38 19.81
N ASP A 67 -5.31 -2.68 20.92
CA ASP A 67 -4.71 -3.39 22.04
C ASP A 67 -4.42 -4.86 21.68
N ARG A 68 -3.15 -5.26 21.79
CA ARG A 68 -2.68 -6.62 21.47
C ARG A 68 -3.40 -7.70 22.28
N ALA A 69 -3.83 -7.39 23.51
CA ALA A 69 -4.58 -8.35 24.35
C ALA A 69 -6.00 -8.62 23.83
N HIS A 70 -6.53 -7.76 22.96
CA HIS A 70 -7.87 -7.84 22.39
C HIS A 70 -7.86 -8.27 20.92
N ARG A 71 -6.82 -8.99 20.50
CA ARG A 71 -6.66 -9.52 19.13
C ARG A 71 -6.44 -11.02 19.13
N VAL A 72 -6.99 -11.69 18.12
CA VAL A 72 -6.72 -13.11 17.83
C VAL A 72 -5.98 -13.18 16.51
N GLY A 73 -4.69 -13.57 16.56
CA GLY A 73 -3.81 -13.39 15.41
C GLY A 73 -3.68 -11.91 15.04
N TYR A 74 -4.08 -11.55 13.82
CA TYR A 74 -3.98 -10.17 13.30
C TYR A 74 -5.32 -9.45 13.18
N ILE A 75 -6.40 -9.98 13.78
CA ILE A 75 -7.75 -9.38 13.73
C ILE A 75 -8.29 -9.06 15.13
N PRO A 76 -9.29 -8.17 15.27
CA PRO A 76 -9.99 -7.96 16.53
C PRO A 76 -10.61 -9.26 17.08
N ALA A 77 -10.55 -9.46 18.40
CA ALA A 77 -11.03 -10.69 19.02
C ALA A 77 -12.56 -10.90 18.94
N ASN A 78 -13.32 -9.81 18.77
CA ASN A 78 -14.78 -9.84 18.91
C ASN A 78 -15.53 -10.10 17.59
N PHE A 79 -14.86 -10.06 16.44
CA PHE A 79 -15.50 -10.27 15.13
C PHE A 79 -14.49 -10.62 14.04
N VAL A 80 -14.96 -11.29 12.99
CA VAL A 80 -14.20 -11.46 11.74
C VAL A 80 -14.39 -10.21 10.88
N PRO A 81 -13.32 -9.51 10.47
CA PRO A 81 -13.45 -8.27 9.72
C PRO A 81 -13.96 -8.53 8.29
N LYS A 82 -14.85 -7.64 7.85
CA LYS A 82 -15.45 -7.63 6.50
C LYS A 82 -14.63 -6.82 5.50
N GLN A 83 -13.58 -6.13 5.95
CA GLN A 83 -12.55 -5.55 5.09
C GLN A 83 -11.17 -6.07 5.51
N ASN A 84 -10.17 -5.92 4.65
CA ASN A 84 -8.82 -6.42 4.91
C ASN A 84 -8.25 -5.79 6.19
N PRO A 85 -7.82 -6.57 7.19
CA PRO A 85 -7.21 -6.05 8.42
C PRO A 85 -5.82 -5.43 8.20
N PHE A 86 -5.16 -5.74 7.08
CA PHE A 86 -3.90 -5.11 6.67
C PHE A 86 -4.20 -3.92 5.77
N TYR A 87 -4.25 -2.73 6.37
CA TYR A 87 -4.49 -1.48 5.67
C TYR A 87 -3.49 -0.39 6.09
N CYS A 88 -3.35 0.62 5.25
CA CYS A 88 -2.49 1.77 5.50
C CYS A 88 -3.11 3.07 4.99
N ALA A 89 -2.52 4.20 5.41
CA ALA A 89 -2.76 5.51 4.86
C ALA A 89 -1.46 6.15 4.33
N LEU A 90 -1.58 6.81 3.18
CA LEU A 90 -0.53 7.65 2.59
C LEU A 90 -1.09 9.06 2.36
N PRO A 91 -0.28 10.13 2.44
CA PRO A 91 -0.77 11.50 2.58
C PRO A 91 -1.23 12.11 1.25
N TYR A 92 -2.11 11.40 0.53
CA TYR A 92 -2.71 11.82 -0.72
C TYR A 92 -4.13 11.25 -0.88
N ASN A 93 -5.08 12.09 -1.27
CA ASN A 93 -6.42 11.70 -1.68
C ASN A 93 -6.66 12.21 -3.10
N ASP A 94 -6.95 11.31 -4.03
CA ASP A 94 -7.23 11.65 -5.43
C ASP A 94 -8.62 12.27 -5.66
N LYS A 95 -9.49 12.26 -4.65
CA LYS A 95 -10.84 12.83 -4.72
C LYS A 95 -10.86 14.32 -4.37
N ALA A 96 -11.72 15.05 -5.06
CA ALA A 96 -12.16 16.40 -4.71
C ALA A 96 -13.63 16.38 -4.27
N SER A 97 -14.22 17.56 -3.98
CA SER A 97 -15.66 17.67 -3.69
C SER A 97 -16.52 17.12 -4.83
N THR A 98 -16.05 17.27 -6.06
CA THR A 98 -16.60 16.65 -7.27
C THR A 98 -15.47 16.01 -8.07
N GLY A 99 -15.66 14.76 -8.49
CA GLY A 99 -14.69 14.09 -9.36
C GLY A 99 -13.34 13.83 -8.70
N HIS A 100 -12.28 13.98 -9.47
CA HIS A 100 -10.90 13.82 -9.05
C HIS A 100 -10.20 15.17 -8.93
N ARG A 101 -9.14 15.22 -8.14
CA ARG A 101 -8.25 16.39 -8.10
C ARG A 101 -7.63 16.64 -9.48
N SER A 102 -7.37 17.90 -9.79
CA SER A 102 -6.88 18.32 -11.12
C SER A 102 -5.57 17.65 -11.52
N GLU A 103 -4.70 17.39 -10.55
CA GLU A 103 -3.40 16.75 -10.77
C GLU A 103 -3.48 15.23 -10.89
N ALA A 104 -4.56 14.59 -10.42
CA ALA A 104 -4.61 13.14 -10.20
C ALA A 104 -4.30 12.33 -11.47
N SER A 105 -4.86 12.75 -12.62
CA SER A 105 -4.64 12.08 -13.91
C SER A 105 -3.22 12.19 -14.45
N GLN A 106 -2.42 13.10 -13.92
CA GLN A 106 -1.02 13.32 -14.30
C GLN A 106 -0.06 12.65 -13.31
N VAL A 107 -0.39 12.65 -12.02
CA VAL A 107 0.55 12.24 -10.95
C VAL A 107 0.35 10.81 -10.46
N VAL A 108 -0.87 10.25 -10.57
CA VAL A 108 -1.12 8.86 -10.14
C VAL A 108 -0.66 7.91 -11.25
N PRO A 109 0.35 7.05 -11.02
CA PRO A 109 1.01 6.29 -12.09
C PRO A 109 0.12 5.30 -12.83
N TRP A 110 -1.01 4.92 -12.23
CA TRP A 110 -1.98 3.96 -12.76
C TRP A 110 -3.36 4.59 -12.98
N PHE A 111 -3.44 5.93 -13.05
CA PHE A 111 -4.74 6.61 -13.09
C PHE A 111 -5.60 6.11 -14.25
N LYS A 112 -5.03 6.00 -15.45
CA LYS A 112 -5.76 5.62 -16.67
C LYS A 112 -6.29 4.20 -16.59
N GLU A 113 -5.48 3.29 -16.05
CA GLU A 113 -5.81 1.87 -15.90
C GLU A 113 -6.85 1.64 -14.80
N ALA A 114 -6.80 2.42 -13.73
CA ALA A 114 -7.70 2.28 -12.59
C ALA A 114 -9.00 3.10 -12.69
N TYR A 115 -9.12 4.00 -13.67
CA TYR A 115 -10.26 4.90 -13.78
C TYR A 115 -11.57 4.17 -14.09
N GLN A 116 -12.55 4.30 -13.20
CA GLN A 116 -13.89 3.71 -13.34
C GLN A 116 -15.00 4.77 -13.26
N GLY A 117 -14.65 6.03 -13.54
CA GLY A 117 -15.57 7.17 -13.47
C GLY A 117 -15.25 8.15 -12.33
N PRO A 118 -15.93 9.30 -12.30
CA PRO A 118 -15.59 10.41 -11.43
C PRO A 118 -15.92 10.16 -9.95
N ALA A 119 -16.77 9.17 -9.63
CA ALA A 119 -17.15 8.86 -8.25
C ALA A 119 -16.20 7.86 -7.56
N VAL A 120 -15.40 7.11 -8.32
CA VAL A 120 -14.54 6.05 -7.80
C VAL A 120 -13.12 6.59 -7.61
N SER A 121 -12.44 6.22 -6.53
CA SER A 121 -11.01 6.52 -6.32
C SER A 121 -10.15 5.56 -7.13
N THR A 122 -9.08 6.09 -7.70
CA THR A 122 -7.98 5.34 -8.33
C THR A 122 -6.89 4.93 -7.31
N CYS A 123 -6.92 5.48 -6.10
CA CYS A 123 -5.94 5.19 -5.03
C CYS A 123 -6.42 4.10 -4.06
N LYS A 124 -7.72 4.09 -3.72
CA LYS A 124 -8.30 3.12 -2.78
C LYS A 124 -8.01 1.68 -3.20
N GLY A 125 -7.56 0.86 -2.25
CA GLY A 125 -7.34 -0.59 -2.41
C GLY A 125 -6.03 -0.97 -3.11
N ARG A 126 -5.18 0.00 -3.48
CA ARG A 126 -3.85 -0.29 -4.04
C ARG A 126 -2.97 -0.93 -2.98
N TRP A 127 -2.15 -1.90 -3.39
CA TRP A 127 -1.28 -2.63 -2.47
C TRP A 127 0.03 -1.89 -2.24
N VAL A 128 0.47 -1.92 -0.99
CA VAL A 128 1.73 -1.36 -0.50
C VAL A 128 2.51 -2.46 0.20
N ALA A 129 3.78 -2.64 -0.18
CA ALA A 129 4.73 -3.45 0.57
C ALA A 129 5.40 -2.57 1.62
N ILE A 130 5.47 -3.03 2.86
CA ILE A 130 6.00 -2.29 4.01
C ILE A 130 7.06 -3.16 4.69
N ARG A 131 8.28 -2.67 4.81
CA ARG A 131 9.44 -3.42 5.28
C ARG A 131 9.99 -2.85 6.59
N LYS A 132 10.26 -3.75 7.54
CA LYS A 132 11.02 -3.49 8.77
C LYS A 132 12.06 -4.59 8.95
N GLY A 133 13.34 -4.24 8.84
CA GLY A 133 14.42 -5.23 8.86
C GLY A 133 14.26 -6.24 7.72
N ASP A 134 14.18 -7.52 8.07
CA ASP A 134 13.99 -8.66 7.17
C ASP A 134 12.51 -9.02 6.92
N ARG A 135 11.57 -8.35 7.58
CA ARG A 135 10.13 -8.64 7.49
C ARG A 135 9.43 -7.68 6.54
N VAL A 136 8.53 -8.21 5.71
CA VAL A 136 7.69 -7.43 4.79
C VAL A 136 6.22 -7.78 5.00
N ALA A 137 5.40 -6.77 5.27
CA ALA A 137 3.95 -6.85 5.28
C ALA A 137 3.39 -6.24 3.99
N TYR A 138 2.20 -6.69 3.59
CA TYR A 138 1.47 -6.12 2.46
C TYR A 138 0.13 -5.61 2.95
N ALA A 139 -0.19 -4.37 2.63
CA ALA A 139 -1.39 -3.68 3.11
C ALA A 139 -2.12 -2.98 1.96
N GLN A 140 -3.44 -2.84 2.09
CA GLN A 140 -4.24 -2.06 1.17
C GLN A 140 -4.30 -0.59 1.60
N TRP A 141 -4.14 0.30 0.64
CA TRP A 141 -4.27 1.73 0.86
C TRP A 141 -5.75 2.11 1.00
N GLU A 142 -6.20 2.38 2.23
CA GLU A 142 -7.62 2.53 2.55
C GLU A 142 -8.00 3.90 3.13
N ASP A 143 -7.02 4.75 3.44
CA ASP A 143 -7.24 6.14 3.84
C ASP A 143 -6.13 7.10 3.36
N ALA A 144 -6.34 8.40 3.48
CA ALA A 144 -5.36 9.44 3.22
C ALA A 144 -4.91 10.14 4.51
N GLY A 145 -3.60 10.15 4.72
CA GLY A 145 -2.94 10.64 5.94
C GLY A 145 -1.51 10.10 5.97
N PRO A 146 -0.63 10.50 6.90
CA PRO A 146 -0.92 11.27 8.11
C PRO A 146 -0.94 12.80 7.88
N PHE A 147 -1.76 13.51 8.67
CA PHE A 147 -1.88 14.98 8.81
C PHE A 147 -2.23 15.81 7.57
N ARG A 148 -2.15 15.25 6.36
CA ARG A 148 -2.51 15.92 5.11
C ARG A 148 -2.88 14.90 4.04
N THR A 149 -3.53 15.37 2.99
CA THR A 149 -4.11 14.52 1.95
C THR A 149 -3.80 15.01 0.54
N ASP A 150 -2.77 15.85 0.38
CA ASP A 150 -2.44 16.56 -0.86
C ASP A 150 -0.96 16.40 -1.27
N HIS A 151 -0.19 15.54 -0.61
CA HIS A 151 1.27 15.44 -0.79
C HIS A 151 1.69 14.41 -1.84
N TRP A 152 1.18 14.57 -3.07
CA TRP A 152 1.50 13.68 -4.18
C TRP A 152 2.99 13.66 -4.55
N GLN A 153 3.73 14.75 -4.32
CA GLN A 153 5.18 14.83 -4.59
C GLN A 153 5.99 13.85 -3.74
N TYR A 154 5.53 13.55 -2.53
CA TYR A 154 6.11 12.49 -1.71
C TYR A 154 5.56 11.13 -2.11
N VAL A 155 4.24 10.99 -2.26
CA VAL A 155 3.60 9.68 -2.51
C VAL A 155 4.03 9.08 -3.86
N PHE A 156 4.06 9.88 -4.93
CA PHE A 156 4.40 9.43 -6.29
C PHE A 156 5.72 10.02 -6.82
N GLY A 157 6.19 11.14 -6.27
CA GLY A 157 7.44 11.79 -6.69
C GLY A 157 8.65 11.32 -5.88
N ASN A 158 9.63 12.20 -5.64
CA ASN A 158 10.87 11.89 -4.90
C ASN A 158 11.02 12.68 -3.58
N GLU A 159 10.02 13.47 -3.19
CA GLU A 159 10.10 14.21 -1.93
C GLU A 159 10.09 13.29 -0.70
N ARG A 160 10.45 13.85 0.45
CA ARG A 160 10.27 13.26 1.78
C ARG A 160 8.95 13.72 2.39
N PRO A 161 8.38 13.00 3.39
CA PRO A 161 7.26 13.51 4.17
C PRO A 161 7.60 14.90 4.74
N LYS A 162 6.62 15.80 4.76
CA LYS A 162 6.80 17.11 5.41
C LYS A 162 6.77 16.96 6.94
N PRO A 163 7.43 17.87 7.68
CA PRO A 163 7.29 17.93 9.13
C PRO A 163 5.81 17.98 9.56
N ASN A 164 5.48 17.23 10.61
CA ASN A 164 4.15 17.18 11.23
C ASN A 164 4.29 16.82 12.72
N LEU A 165 3.18 16.78 13.46
CA LEU A 165 3.17 16.52 14.91
C LEU A 165 3.82 15.18 15.28
N ASN A 166 3.79 14.19 14.37
CA ASN A 166 4.46 12.90 14.54
C ASN A 166 5.86 12.87 13.87
N LYS A 167 6.63 13.96 13.99
CA LYS A 167 8.03 14.03 13.55
C LYS A 167 8.24 13.73 12.05
N GLY A 168 7.28 14.10 11.21
CA GLY A 168 7.35 13.85 9.77
C GLY A 168 6.90 12.45 9.39
N ALA A 169 5.89 11.91 10.07
CA ALA A 169 5.22 10.68 9.67
C ALA A 169 4.79 10.76 8.20
N GLY A 170 5.03 9.69 7.44
CA GLY A 170 4.69 9.59 6.02
C GLY A 170 3.89 8.35 5.67
N LEU A 171 3.58 7.51 6.64
CA LEU A 171 2.84 6.27 6.50
C LEU A 171 2.11 6.00 7.82
N ASP A 172 0.80 5.78 7.77
CA ASP A 172 0.08 5.17 8.89
C ASP A 172 -0.26 3.73 8.56
N VAL A 173 -0.15 2.83 9.53
CA VAL A 173 -0.41 1.39 9.35
C VAL A 173 -1.40 0.87 10.37
N SER A 174 -2.18 -0.14 9.97
CA SER A 174 -3.15 -0.80 10.85
C SER A 174 -2.47 -1.55 12.01
N PRO A 175 -3.21 -1.88 13.08
CA PRO A 175 -2.71 -2.74 14.14
C PRO A 175 -2.19 -4.09 13.63
N ALA A 176 -2.81 -4.66 12.59
CA ALA A 176 -2.37 -5.91 11.98
C ALA A 176 -0.96 -5.80 11.37
N VAL A 177 -0.68 -4.70 10.65
CA VAL A 177 0.65 -4.43 10.09
C VAL A 177 1.66 -4.19 11.20
N ARG A 178 1.31 -3.38 12.21
CA ARG A 178 2.14 -3.14 13.40
C ARG A 178 2.52 -4.46 14.08
N ASP A 179 1.55 -5.32 14.34
CA ASP A 179 1.75 -6.58 15.03
C ASP A 179 2.57 -7.55 14.19
N PHE A 180 2.30 -7.63 12.88
CA PHE A 180 3.08 -8.44 11.97
C PHE A 180 4.52 -7.95 11.86
N LEU A 181 4.79 -6.65 11.79
CA LEU A 181 6.17 -6.15 11.65
C LEU A 181 6.90 -5.99 12.99
N GLY A 182 6.18 -6.10 14.12
CA GLY A 182 6.75 -5.88 15.46
C GLY A 182 7.05 -4.41 15.75
N LEU A 183 6.28 -3.49 15.20
CA LEU A 183 6.50 -2.05 15.37
C LEU A 183 6.06 -1.56 16.75
N GLY A 184 6.71 -0.50 17.24
CA GLY A 184 6.17 0.36 18.29
C GLY A 184 5.06 1.27 17.78
N ASP A 185 4.54 2.15 18.64
CA ASP A 185 3.48 3.11 18.28
C ASP A 185 3.97 4.16 17.26
N THR A 186 5.27 4.46 17.29
CA THR A 186 5.98 5.23 16.26
C THR A 186 7.29 4.52 15.97
N ASP A 187 7.55 4.24 14.71
CA ASP A 187 8.75 3.55 14.26
C ASP A 187 9.17 4.06 12.87
N VAL A 188 10.17 3.43 12.27
CA VAL A 188 10.69 3.73 10.94
C VAL A 188 10.62 2.48 10.08
N THR A 189 10.00 2.60 8.91
CA THR A 189 9.86 1.51 7.91
C THR A 189 10.23 2.00 6.51
N ASP A 190 10.44 1.06 5.59
CA ASP A 190 10.45 1.36 4.16
C ASP A 190 9.11 0.96 3.54
N TRP A 191 8.67 1.63 2.48
CA TRP A 191 7.50 1.16 1.72
C TRP A 191 7.61 1.41 0.22
N CYS A 192 6.89 0.62 -0.59
CA CYS A 192 6.67 0.88 -2.01
C CYS A 192 5.29 0.39 -2.45
N PHE A 193 4.78 0.92 -3.56
CA PHE A 193 3.63 0.31 -4.22
C PHE A 193 4.00 -1.04 -4.82
N VAL A 194 3.05 -1.94 -4.90
CA VAL A 194 3.23 -3.25 -5.51
C VAL A 194 1.96 -3.64 -6.26
N ASP A 195 2.13 -4.16 -7.47
CA ASP A 195 1.00 -4.71 -8.23
C ASP A 195 0.58 -6.05 -7.60
N PHE A 196 -0.73 -6.33 -7.58
CA PHE A 196 -1.31 -7.45 -6.83
C PHE A 196 -0.67 -8.80 -7.18
N GLU A 197 -0.33 -9.01 -8.45
CA GLU A 197 0.29 -10.24 -8.95
C GLU A 197 1.66 -10.54 -8.31
N LYS A 198 2.28 -9.52 -7.70
CA LYS A 198 3.55 -9.63 -6.98
C LYS A 198 3.37 -9.68 -5.46
N VAL A 199 2.13 -9.62 -4.96
CA VAL A 199 1.84 -9.76 -3.53
C VAL A 199 1.81 -11.26 -3.21
N PRO A 200 2.75 -11.79 -2.39
CA PRO A 200 2.72 -13.19 -2.00
C PRO A 200 1.55 -13.46 -1.05
N HIS A 201 1.15 -14.72 -0.94
CA HIS A 201 0.21 -15.13 0.11
C HIS A 201 0.85 -14.94 1.49
N GLY A 202 0.05 -14.45 2.43
CA GLY A 202 0.43 -14.24 3.82
C GLY A 202 -0.79 -13.91 4.67
N PRO A 203 -0.60 -13.45 5.93
CA PRO A 203 -1.73 -13.11 6.80
C PRO A 203 -2.70 -12.07 6.22
N TRP A 204 -2.21 -11.14 5.39
CA TRP A 204 -3.02 -10.15 4.66
C TRP A 204 -3.94 -10.71 3.58
N ALA A 205 -3.86 -12.02 3.28
CA ALA A 205 -4.68 -12.65 2.25
C ALA A 205 -5.95 -13.33 2.80
N GLN A 206 -6.18 -13.32 4.12
CA GLN A 206 -7.15 -14.22 4.77
C GLN A 206 -8.57 -13.67 4.87
N TYR A 207 -8.73 -12.35 5.07
CA TYR A 207 -10.01 -11.75 5.44
C TYR A 207 -10.33 -10.50 4.61
N GLY A 208 -11.61 -10.15 4.57
CA GLY A 208 -12.13 -8.93 3.94
C GLY A 208 -12.78 -9.16 2.58
N ASP A 209 -13.98 -8.62 2.41
CA ASP A 209 -14.74 -8.65 1.16
C ASP A 209 -14.12 -7.73 0.09
N ASN A 210 -13.36 -6.71 0.50
CA ASN A 210 -12.53 -5.87 -0.39
C ASN A 210 -11.16 -6.49 -0.72
N ASN A 211 -10.85 -7.67 -0.16
CA ASN A 211 -9.54 -8.28 -0.33
C ASN A 211 -9.44 -9.02 -1.67
N THR A 212 -8.50 -8.61 -2.53
CA THR A 212 -8.28 -9.20 -3.86
C THR A 212 -8.11 -10.72 -3.80
N PHE A 213 -7.40 -11.24 -2.78
CA PHE A 213 -7.24 -12.69 -2.58
C PHE A 213 -8.59 -13.40 -2.32
N VAL A 214 -9.40 -12.83 -1.42
CA VAL A 214 -10.71 -13.39 -1.03
C VAL A 214 -11.71 -13.30 -2.18
N ILE A 215 -11.69 -12.21 -2.95
CA ILE A 215 -12.52 -12.01 -4.14
C ILE A 215 -12.21 -13.10 -5.18
N ILE A 216 -10.92 -13.31 -5.50
CA ILE A 216 -10.49 -14.32 -6.48
C ILE A 216 -10.87 -15.73 -6.03
N GLN A 217 -10.65 -16.06 -4.75
CA GLN A 217 -11.02 -17.35 -4.20
C GLN A 217 -12.53 -17.63 -4.32
N ARG A 218 -13.38 -16.63 -4.04
CA ARG A 218 -14.85 -16.75 -4.18
C ARG A 218 -15.31 -16.90 -5.63
N GLN A 219 -14.56 -16.35 -6.58
CA GLN A 219 -14.85 -16.45 -8.01
C GLN A 219 -14.36 -17.77 -8.63
N GLY A 220 -13.83 -18.71 -7.83
CA GLY A 220 -13.34 -20.00 -8.31
C GLY A 220 -11.96 -19.94 -8.98
N GLY A 221 -11.24 -18.83 -8.86
CA GLY A 221 -9.89 -18.68 -9.40
C GLY A 221 -8.84 -19.26 -8.44
N SER A 222 -8.15 -20.32 -8.84
CA SER A 222 -6.81 -20.58 -8.28
C SER A 222 -5.81 -19.61 -8.94
N PRO A 223 -5.00 -18.86 -8.18
CA PRO A 223 -3.92 -18.06 -8.74
C PRO A 223 -2.73 -18.98 -9.09
N THR A 224 -2.91 -19.84 -10.09
CA THR A 224 -1.78 -20.55 -10.71
C THR A 224 -1.13 -19.64 -11.73
N VAL A 225 0.12 -19.28 -11.44
CA VAL A 225 1.09 -18.69 -12.35
C VAL A 225 0.99 -19.35 -13.72
N ARG A 226 0.53 -18.62 -14.74
CA ARG A 226 0.72 -19.03 -16.14
C ARG A 226 2.19 -18.88 -16.46
N SER A 227 2.97 -19.93 -16.23
CA SER A 227 4.26 -20.10 -16.90
C SER A 227 3.97 -20.11 -18.41
N HIS A 228 4.37 -19.04 -19.09
CA HIS A 228 4.46 -19.07 -20.54
C HIS A 228 5.62 -19.99 -20.89
N SER A 229 5.31 -21.26 -21.12
CA SER A 229 6.20 -22.14 -21.87
C SER A 229 6.00 -21.80 -23.34
N ALA A 230 6.98 -21.10 -23.90
CA ALA A 230 7.23 -21.12 -25.32
C ALA A 230 7.73 -22.52 -25.69
N ALA A 231 6.93 -23.30 -26.44
CA ALA A 231 7.41 -24.41 -27.25
C ALA A 231 6.37 -24.77 -28.31
N ASP A 232 6.75 -24.52 -29.56
CA ASP A 232 6.51 -25.31 -30.77
C ASP A 232 5.11 -25.78 -31.15
N SER A 233 4.66 -25.32 -32.32
CA SER A 233 4.53 -26.25 -33.47
C SER A 233 4.54 -25.51 -34.80
N VAL A 234 5.61 -25.80 -35.52
CA VAL A 234 5.70 -25.80 -36.98
C VAL A 234 4.61 -26.73 -37.53
N ARG A 235 3.68 -26.20 -38.33
CA ARG A 235 3.28 -26.69 -39.67
C ARG A 235 2.14 -25.83 -40.21
#